data_AF-A0A538A1K8-F1
#
_entry.id   AF-A0A538A1K8-F1
#
_cell.length_a   1.000
_cell.length_b   1.000
_cell.length_c   1.000
_cell.angle_alpha   90.00
_cell.angle_beta   90.00
_cell.angle_gamma   90.00
#
_symmetry.space_group_name_H-M   'P 1'
#
loop_
_entity.id
_entity.type
_entity.pdbx_description
1 polymer ?
#
loop_
_entity_poly.entity_id
_entity_poly.type
_entity_poly.pdbx_seq_one_letter_code
_entity_poly.pdbx_strand_id
1 'polypeptide(L)'
;MRVVVAILSVALILLMLTEFFITFLLPRRVKRDPRIARQFFVVAWRPWRAVAARMPRVGADTMLGVFGPLGLLFVLGFLSAGVIVGFAGLHWAERSHLGGADPANFANDLYFSAGSFFTASTTVGPAGGVAKFLQIAEAGSGFAVLF
;
A
#
# COMPACT_ATOMS: atom_id res chain seq x y z
N MET A 1 -17.57 13.53 -10.88
CA MET A 1 -16.35 13.53 -10.03
C MET A 1 -16.20 12.24 -9.22
N ARG A 2 -17.23 11.77 -8.51
CA ARG A 2 -17.17 10.54 -7.67
C ARG A 2 -16.82 9.26 -8.44
N VAL A 3 -17.45 9.03 -9.58
CA VAL A 3 -17.18 7.87 -10.44
C VAL A 3 -15.72 7.86 -10.93
N VAL A 4 -15.15 9.05 -11.20
CA VAL A 4 -13.75 9.17 -11.60
C VAL A 4 -12.83 8.79 -10.44
N VAL A 5 -13.11 9.26 -9.22
CA VAL A 5 -12.33 8.89 -8.02
C VAL A 5 -12.44 7.39 -7.73
N ALA A 6 -13.64 6.80 -7.82
CA ALA A 6 -13.83 5.36 -7.64
C ALA A 6 -13.06 4.54 -8.68
N ILE A 7 -13.11 4.93 -9.97
CA ILE A 7 -12.36 4.27 -11.04
C ILE A 7 -10.85 4.39 -10.79
N LEU A 8 -10.37 5.58 -10.40
CA LEU A 8 -8.95 5.79 -10.10
C LEU A 8 -8.49 4.97 -8.89
N SER A 9 -9.30 4.90 -7.83
CA SER A 9 -9.04 4.08 -6.64
C SER A 9 -8.98 2.59 -6.96
N VAL A 10 -9.94 2.07 -7.74
CA VAL A 10 -9.93 0.67 -8.17
C VAL A 10 -8.71 0.38 -9.05
N ALA A 11 -8.40 1.26 -9.99
CA ALA A 11 -7.20 1.12 -10.83
C ALA A 11 -5.92 1.12 -9.99
N LEU A 12 -5.83 1.98 -8.97
CA LEU A 12 -4.71 2.04 -8.03
C LEU A 12 -4.57 0.73 -7.23
N ILE A 13 -5.67 0.20 -6.68
CA ILE A 13 -5.65 -1.07 -5.92
C ILE A 13 -5.18 -2.22 -6.82
N LEU A 14 -5.76 -2.35 -8.01
CA LEU A 14 -5.39 -3.40 -8.96
C LEU A 14 -3.92 -3.30 -9.38
N LEU A 15 -3.43 -2.08 -9.60
CA LEU A 15 -2.02 -1.82 -9.91
C LEU A 15 -1.11 -2.26 -8.76
N MET A 16 -1.42 -1.87 -7.52
CA MET A 16 -0.62 -2.21 -6.33
C MET A 16 -0.63 -3.72 -6.05
N LEU A 17 -1.80 -4.37 -6.15
CA LEU A 17 -1.90 -5.82 -6.00
C LEU A 17 -1.13 -6.55 -7.10
N THR A 18 -1.23 -6.10 -8.35
CA THR A 18 -0.49 -6.71 -9.46
C THR A 18 1.03 -6.60 -9.24
N GLU A 19 1.52 -5.42 -8.83
CA GLU A 19 2.94 -5.23 -8.51
C GLU A 19 3.38 -6.08 -7.31
N PHE A 20 2.54 -6.22 -6.28
CA PHE A 20 2.79 -7.12 -5.16
C PHE A 20 2.92 -8.57 -5.62
N PHE A 21 1.96 -9.08 -6.39
CA PHE A 21 1.99 -10.44 -6.92
C PHE A 21 3.23 -10.71 -7.78
N ILE A 22 3.60 -9.76 -8.65
CA ILE A 22 4.80 -9.89 -9.50
C ILE A 22 6.09 -9.87 -8.66
N THR A 23 6.13 -9.06 -7.61
CA THR A 23 7.34 -8.88 -6.78
C THR A 23 7.55 -10.04 -5.81
N PHE A 24 6.49 -10.55 -5.19
CA PHE A 24 6.57 -11.50 -4.08
C PHE A 24 6.08 -12.92 -4.41
N LEU A 25 5.00 -13.06 -5.19
CA LEU A 25 4.38 -14.37 -5.44
C LEU A 25 4.90 -15.08 -6.70
N LEU A 26 5.46 -14.34 -7.66
CA LEU A 26 5.96 -14.93 -8.90
C LEU A 26 7.32 -15.61 -8.71
N PRO A 27 7.43 -16.94 -8.89
CA PRO A 27 8.70 -17.64 -8.80
C PRO A 27 9.55 -17.33 -10.03
N ARG A 28 10.36 -16.28 -9.95
CA ARG A 28 11.61 -16.02 -10.71
C ARG A 28 11.62 -16.05 -12.26
N ARG A 29 10.52 -16.20 -13.00
CA ARG A 29 10.55 -16.13 -14.49
C ARG A 29 9.32 -15.56 -15.15
N VAL A 30 9.05 -14.28 -14.95
CA VAL A 30 8.27 -13.52 -15.94
C VAL A 30 9.18 -12.45 -16.55
N LYS A 31 9.33 -12.48 -17.88
CA LYS A 31 10.14 -11.54 -18.68
C LYS A 31 9.68 -10.07 -18.60
N ARG A 32 8.69 -9.75 -17.76
CA ARG A 32 8.22 -8.37 -17.52
C ARG A 32 8.78 -7.91 -16.18
N ASP A 33 9.77 -7.01 -16.23
CA ASP A 33 10.24 -6.30 -15.04
C ASP A 33 9.09 -5.45 -14.47
N PRO A 34 8.77 -5.56 -13.16
CA PRO A 34 7.83 -4.67 -12.49
C PRO A 34 8.37 -3.23 -12.57
N ARG A 35 7.72 -2.37 -13.37
CA ARG A 35 8.24 -1.03 -13.67
C ARG A 35 8.15 -0.12 -12.46
N ILE A 36 7.13 -0.29 -11.62
CA ILE A 36 6.89 0.55 -10.45
C ILE A 36 7.81 0.12 -9.31
N ALA A 37 7.90 -1.17 -8.98
CA ALA A 37 8.86 -1.66 -8.00
C ALA A 37 10.31 -1.32 -8.39
N ARG A 38 10.67 -1.47 -9.68
CA ARG A 38 12.01 -1.09 -10.17
C ARG A 38 12.25 0.43 -10.06
N GLN A 39 11.29 1.26 -10.42
CA GLN A 39 11.44 2.72 -10.23
C GLN A 39 11.57 3.07 -8.75
N PHE A 40 10.81 2.40 -7.87
CA PHE A 40 10.91 2.60 -6.43
C PHE A 40 12.28 2.18 -5.90
N PHE A 41 12.78 1.00 -6.30
CA PHE A 41 14.13 0.55 -5.97
C PHE A 41 15.21 1.49 -6.51
N VAL A 42 15.09 2.00 -7.74
CA VAL A 42 16.05 2.94 -8.33
C VAL A 42 16.03 4.30 -7.63
N VAL A 43 14.84 4.80 -7.29
CA VAL A 43 14.67 6.06 -6.56
C VAL A 43 15.14 5.93 -5.13
N ALA A 44 14.86 4.82 -4.45
CA ALA A 44 15.33 4.53 -3.09
C ALA A 44 16.84 4.23 -3.04
N TRP A 45 17.41 3.67 -4.10
CA TRP A 45 18.85 3.38 -4.20
C TRP A 45 19.71 4.63 -4.31
N ARG A 46 19.23 5.69 -4.98
CA ARG A 46 19.97 6.95 -5.15
C ARG A 46 20.35 7.64 -3.83
N PRO A 47 19.42 7.91 -2.90
CA PRO A 47 19.77 8.49 -1.60
C PRO A 47 20.58 7.51 -0.76
N TRP A 48 20.26 6.21 -0.80
CA TRP A 48 21.00 5.21 -0.01
C TRP A 48 22.47 5.10 -0.42
N ARG A 49 22.74 5.10 -1.73
CA ARG A 49 24.10 5.11 -2.27
C ARG A 49 24.83 6.42 -1.96
N ALA A 50 24.13 7.55 -1.94
CA ALA A 50 24.71 8.84 -1.58
C ALA A 50 25.11 8.90 -0.10
N VAL A 51 24.34 8.27 0.79
CA VAL A 51 24.70 8.15 2.22
C VAL A 51 25.85 7.14 2.39
N ALA A 52 25.81 5.99 1.70
CA ALA A 52 26.88 4.98 1.77
C ALA A 52 28.23 5.52 1.24
N ALA A 53 28.20 6.36 0.20
CA ALA A 53 29.40 7.00 -0.36
C ALA A 53 30.06 8.00 0.60
N ARG A 54 29.36 8.45 1.64
CA ARG A 54 29.91 9.32 2.70
C ARG A 54 30.50 8.54 3.87
N MET A 55 30.38 7.21 3.89
CA MET A 55 30.93 6.35 4.95
C MET A 55 32.26 5.71 4.56
N PRO A 56 33.09 5.34 5.55
CA PRO A 56 34.28 4.53 5.34
C PRO A 56 33.93 3.20 4.66
N ARG A 57 34.85 2.64 3.87
CA ARG A 57 34.64 1.42 3.05
C ARG A 57 33.95 0.26 3.80
N VAL A 58 34.33 0.03 5.06
CA VAL A 58 33.75 -1.04 5.90
C VAL A 58 32.29 -0.75 6.31
N GLY A 59 31.97 0.52 6.58
CA GLY A 59 30.59 0.96 6.89
C GLY A 59 29.69 0.97 5.65
N ALA A 60 30.24 1.34 4.49
CA ALA A 60 29.51 1.35 3.22
C ALA A 60 29.05 -0.06 2.81
N ASP A 61 29.91 -1.07 2.91
CA ASP A 61 29.54 -2.46 2.57
C ASP A 61 28.47 -3.02 3.50
N THR A 62 28.55 -2.72 4.80
CA THR A 62 27.52 -3.12 5.77
C THR A 62 26.18 -2.45 5.44
N MET A 63 26.20 -1.16 5.12
CA MET A 63 24.99 -0.39 4.81
C MET A 63 24.37 -0.77 3.46
N LEU A 64 25.19 -1.23 2.50
CA LEU A 64 24.74 -1.78 1.22
C LEU A 64 24.19 -3.21 1.37
N GLY A 65 24.76 -4.03 2.27
CA GLY A 65 24.25 -5.35 2.59
C GLY A 65 22.87 -5.30 3.27
N VAL A 66 22.64 -4.32 4.14
CA VAL A 66 21.35 -4.11 4.81
C VAL A 66 20.27 -3.54 3.86
N PHE A 67 20.67 -2.92 2.74
CA PHE A 67 19.72 -2.37 1.77
C PHE A 67 18.86 -3.44 1.09
N GLY A 68 19.38 -4.67 0.90
CA GLY A 68 18.59 -5.75 0.31
C GLY A 68 17.33 -6.07 1.13
N PRO A 69 17.48 -6.46 2.42
CA PRO A 69 16.35 -6.71 3.31
C PRO A 69 15.49 -5.47 3.58
N LEU A 70 16.10 -4.31 3.86
CA LEU A 70 15.34 -3.09 4.12
C LEU A 70 14.57 -2.60 2.90
N GLY A 71 15.15 -2.69 1.70
CA GLY A 71 14.49 -2.29 0.46
C GLY A 71 13.25 -3.13 0.19
N LEU A 72 13.27 -4.42 0.53
CA LEU A 72 12.10 -5.29 0.45
C LEU A 72 10.99 -4.84 1.41
N LEU A 73 11.34 -4.50 2.65
CA LEU A 73 10.39 -3.95 3.64
C LEU A 73 9.82 -2.60 3.19
N PHE A 74 10.65 -1.72 2.62
CA PHE A 74 10.20 -0.43 2.09
C PHE A 74 9.22 -0.59 0.92
N VAL A 75 9.51 -1.49 -0.02
CA VAL A 75 8.60 -1.76 -1.14
C VAL A 75 7.30 -2.37 -0.66
N LEU A 76 7.35 -3.31 0.29
CA LEU A 76 6.15 -3.87 0.90
C LEU A 76 5.31 -2.78 1.57
N GLY A 77 5.92 -1.94 2.41
CA GLY A 77 5.23 -0.83 3.06
C GLY A 77 4.63 0.17 2.08
N PHE A 78 5.33 0.48 0.99
CA PHE A 78 4.82 1.37 -0.05
C PHE A 78 3.64 0.76 -0.81
N LEU A 79 3.71 -0.53 -1.16
CA LEU A 79 2.61 -1.24 -1.82
C LEU A 79 1.37 -1.30 -0.90
N SER A 80 1.56 -1.66 0.37
CA SER A 80 0.47 -1.67 1.36
C SER A 80 -0.15 -0.29 1.53
N ALA A 81 0.66 0.77 1.64
CA ALA A 81 0.18 2.14 1.73
C ALA A 81 -0.63 2.55 0.47
N GLY A 82 -0.19 2.12 -0.71
CA GLY A 82 -0.93 2.34 -1.97
C GLY A 82 -2.30 1.67 -1.95
N VAL A 83 -2.40 0.43 -1.48
CA VAL A 83 -3.69 -0.28 -1.36
C VAL A 83 -4.61 0.44 -0.36
N ILE A 84 -4.10 0.81 0.82
CA ILE A 84 -4.84 1.55 1.86
C ILE A 84 -5.38 2.88 1.30
N VAL A 85 -4.55 3.67 0.61
CA VAL A 85 -5.01 4.93 0.00
C VAL A 85 -6.07 4.68 -1.07
N GLY A 86 -5.97 3.58 -1.81
CA GLY A 86 -6.97 3.16 -2.79
C GLY A 86 -8.33 2.88 -2.16
N PHE A 87 -8.36 2.09 -1.09
CA PHE A 87 -9.60 1.76 -0.36
C PHE A 87 -10.18 2.97 0.37
N ALA A 88 -9.34 3.81 0.98
CA ALA A 88 -9.78 5.08 1.57
C ALA A 88 -10.48 5.98 0.52
N GLY A 89 -9.96 6.04 -0.70
CA GLY A 89 -10.60 6.78 -1.79
C GLY A 89 -11.95 6.19 -2.24
N LEU A 90 -12.11 4.86 -2.16
CA LEU A 90 -13.41 4.19 -2.41
C LEU A 90 -14.43 4.51 -1.33
N HIS A 91 -14.04 4.45 -0.05
CA HIS A 91 -14.90 4.84 1.08
C HIS A 91 -15.33 6.31 0.99
N TRP A 92 -14.41 7.20 0.62
CA TRP A 92 -14.69 8.61 0.39
C TRP A 92 -15.68 8.84 -0.77
N ALA A 93 -15.53 8.09 -1.87
CA ALA A 93 -16.41 8.19 -3.04
C ALA A 93 -17.85 7.70 -2.74
N GLU A 94 -17.99 6.72 -1.85
CA GLU A 94 -19.27 6.13 -1.44
C GLU A 94 -20.03 7.03 -0.46
N ARG A 95 -19.36 7.97 0.23
CA ARG A 95 -19.88 8.63 1.45
C ARG A 95 -20.44 7.60 2.41
N SER A 96 -19.67 6.54 2.70
CA SER A 96 -20.02 5.68 3.82
C SER A 96 -20.06 6.58 5.07
N HIS A 97 -21.26 6.90 5.56
CA HIS A 97 -21.44 7.46 6.89
C HIS A 97 -20.87 6.41 7.84
N LEU A 98 -19.58 6.56 8.18
CA LEU A 98 -18.90 5.80 9.21
C LEU A 98 -19.51 6.23 10.54
N GLY A 99 -20.75 5.82 10.81
CA GLY A 99 -21.48 5.82 12.09
C GLY A 99 -21.57 7.12 12.92
N GLY A 100 -20.86 8.19 12.57
CA GLY A 100 -20.66 9.38 13.40
C GLY A 100 -21.20 10.64 12.75
N ALA A 101 -21.66 11.58 13.58
CA ALA A 101 -22.19 12.88 13.20
C ALA A 101 -21.15 13.86 12.63
N ASP A 102 -19.92 13.41 12.38
CA ASP A 102 -18.82 14.25 11.90
C ASP A 102 -18.80 14.34 10.36
N PRO A 103 -18.46 15.52 9.81
CA PRO A 103 -18.36 15.71 8.36
C PRO A 103 -17.35 14.75 7.74
N ALA A 104 -17.70 14.20 6.58
CA ALA A 104 -16.88 13.24 5.82
C ALA A 104 -15.44 13.74 5.65
N ASN A 105 -14.53 13.20 6.46
CA ASN A 105 -13.14 13.61 6.50
C ASN A 105 -12.27 12.48 5.97
N PHE A 106 -11.51 12.74 4.90
CA PHE A 106 -10.67 11.74 4.24
C PHE A 106 -9.66 11.08 5.21
N ALA A 107 -9.23 11.81 6.24
CA ALA A 107 -8.37 11.27 7.29
C ALA A 107 -9.03 10.15 8.11
N ASN A 108 -10.34 10.22 8.35
CA ASN A 108 -11.09 9.17 9.05
C ASN A 108 -11.28 7.94 8.14
N ASP A 109 -11.55 8.15 6.85
CA ASP A 109 -11.63 7.07 5.86
C ASP A 109 -10.27 6.35 5.72
N LEU A 110 -9.18 7.12 5.75
CA LEU A 110 -7.81 6.58 5.73
C LEU A 110 -7.46 5.81 7.00
N TYR A 111 -7.86 6.31 8.18
CA TYR A 111 -7.67 5.61 9.45
C TYR A 111 -8.46 4.30 9.51
N PHE A 112 -9.72 4.33 9.04
CA PHE A 112 -10.56 3.13 8.95
C PHE A 112 -9.96 2.09 8.00
N SER A 113 -9.59 2.51 6.79
CA SER A 113 -8.96 1.66 5.78
C SER A 113 -7.65 1.05 6.28
N ALA A 114 -6.79 1.85 6.93
CA ALA A 114 -5.56 1.34 7.53
C ALA A 114 -5.85 0.27 8.60
N GLY A 115 -6.82 0.51 9.49
CA GLY A 115 -7.21 -0.47 10.51
C GLY A 115 -7.76 -1.76 9.89
N SER A 116 -8.68 -1.64 8.94
CA SER A 116 -9.28 -2.75 8.20
C SER A 116 -8.25 -3.60 7.44
N PHE A 117 -7.31 -2.96 6.73
CA PHE A 117 -6.22 -3.64 6.01
C PHE A 117 -5.32 -4.47 6.94
N PHE A 118 -4.97 -3.94 8.10
CA PHE A 118 -4.17 -4.66 9.11
C PHE A 118 -5.02 -5.58 10.01
N THR A 119 -6.33 -5.69 9.76
CA THR A 119 -7.29 -6.41 10.64
C THR A 119 -7.27 -5.88 12.08
N ALA A 120 -6.89 -4.62 12.28
CA ALA A 120 -6.98 -3.93 13.56
C ALA A 120 -8.42 -3.43 13.76
N SER A 121 -8.98 -3.66 14.95
CA SER A 121 -10.31 -3.17 15.27
C SER A 121 -10.30 -1.64 15.40
N THR A 122 -11.14 -0.98 14.62
CA THR A 122 -11.37 0.47 14.70
C THR A 122 -12.65 0.76 15.50
N THR A 123 -12.70 1.89 16.20
CA THR A 123 -13.88 2.34 16.97
C THR A 123 -15.07 2.74 16.09
N VAL A 124 -14.87 2.78 14.78
CA VAL A 124 -15.85 3.17 13.76
C VAL A 124 -16.05 2.01 12.80
N GLY A 125 -17.31 1.73 12.44
CA GLY A 125 -17.69 0.60 11.59
C GLY A 125 -18.67 0.98 10.48
N PRO A 126 -18.65 0.26 9.35
CA PRO A 126 -19.47 0.59 8.18
C PRO A 126 -20.95 0.27 8.41
N ALA A 127 -21.82 1.26 8.21
CA ALA A 127 -23.26 1.10 8.35
C ALA A 127 -23.94 0.52 7.07
N GLY A 128 -23.34 0.73 5.88
CA GLY A 128 -23.90 0.33 4.58
C GLY A 128 -23.46 -1.05 4.09
N GLY A 129 -24.30 -1.71 3.27
CA GLY A 129 -24.00 -3.03 2.70
C GLY A 129 -22.79 -3.05 1.75
N VAL A 130 -22.62 -2.01 0.93
CA VAL A 130 -21.47 -1.88 0.02
C VAL A 130 -20.18 -1.59 0.81
N ALA A 131 -20.22 -0.71 1.79
CA ALA A 131 -19.11 -0.48 2.73
C ALA A 131 -18.66 -1.75 3.50
N LYS A 132 -19.59 -2.64 3.88
CA LYS A 132 -19.25 -3.96 4.47
C LYS A 132 -18.54 -4.88 3.49
N PHE A 133 -18.97 -4.90 2.22
CA PHE A 133 -18.29 -5.68 1.18
C PHE A 133 -16.87 -5.16 0.93
N LEU A 134 -16.69 -3.84 0.88
CA LEU A 134 -15.37 -3.19 0.79
C LEU A 134 -14.46 -3.60 1.94
N GLN A 135 -14.97 -3.62 3.17
CA GLN A 135 -14.21 -4.06 4.35
C GLN A 135 -13.74 -5.52 4.23
N ILE A 136 -14.59 -6.43 3.75
CA ILE A 136 -14.21 -7.84 3.56
C ILE A 136 -13.15 -7.97 2.46
N ALA A 137 -13.32 -7.26 1.34
CA ALA A 137 -12.36 -7.25 0.25
C ALA A 137 -11.00 -6.69 0.68
N GLU A 138 -11.03 -5.62 1.49
CA GLU A 138 -9.84 -4.99 2.06
C GLU A 138 -9.11 -5.94 3.02
N ALA A 139 -9.83 -6.56 3.96
CA ALA A 139 -9.25 -7.56 4.85
C ALA A 139 -8.62 -8.73 4.08
N GLY A 140 -9.31 -9.25 3.05
CA GLY A 140 -8.77 -10.29 2.17
C GLY A 140 -7.51 -9.86 1.43
N SER A 141 -7.44 -8.60 0.99
CA SER A 141 -6.23 -8.06 0.35
C SER A 141 -5.08 -7.86 1.33
N GLY A 142 -5.37 -7.44 2.57
CA GLY A 142 -4.38 -7.34 3.65
C GLY A 142 -3.76 -8.69 3.98
N PHE A 143 -4.58 -9.74 4.08
CA PHE A 143 -4.09 -11.11 4.23
C PHE A 143 -3.19 -11.53 3.07
N ALA A 144 -3.60 -11.28 1.82
CA ALA A 144 -2.79 -11.65 0.65
C ALA A 144 -1.45 -10.92 0.57
N VAL A 145 -1.34 -9.72 1.16
CA VAL A 145 -0.10 -8.91 1.14
C VAL A 145 0.85 -9.27 2.30
N LEU A 146 0.30 -9.62 3.46
CA LEU A 146 1.08 -9.86 4.69
C LEU A 146 1.48 -11.33 4.90
N PHE A 147 0.80 -12.28 4.25
CA PHE A 147 1.05 -13.73 4.34
C PHE A 147 1.55 -14.28 3.00
#